data_AF-A0A4Y2GJ67-F1
#
_entry.id   AF-A0A4Y2GJ67-F1
#
_cell.length_a   1.000
_cell.length_b   1.000
_cell.length_c   1.000
_cell.angle_alpha   90.00
_cell.angle_beta   90.00
_cell.angle_gamma   90.00
#
_symmetry.space_group_name_H-M   'P 1'
#
loop_
_entity.id
_entity.type
_entity.pdbx_description
1 polymer ?
#
loop_
_entity_poly.entity_id
_entity_poly.type
_entity_poly.pdbx_seq_one_letter_code
_entity_poly.pdbx_strand_id
1 'polypeptide(L)'
;MLSSALFFKVTAGEFNTMGGNSSNLGFRERQKLSAESKVLDLIGPLHMDIASQARLLPNGVDVRIRLLRNKSDFALMSNVPDCKIVIE
;
A
#
# COMPACT_ATOMS: atom_id res chain seq x y z
N MET A 1 -3.04 -13.02 4.90
CA MET A 1 -3.86 -11.93 4.32
C MET A 1 -3.12 -10.60 4.20
N LEU A 2 -2.13 -10.23 5.04
CA LEU A 2 -1.43 -8.95 4.82
C LEU A 2 -0.58 -8.94 3.53
N SER A 3 0.04 -10.06 3.18
CA SER A 3 0.86 -10.17 1.96
C SER A 3 0.07 -10.03 0.66
N SER A 4 -1.24 -10.34 0.66
CA SER A 4 -2.10 -10.12 -0.52
C SER A 4 -2.45 -8.64 -0.76
N ALA A 5 -2.22 -7.78 0.23
CA ALA A 5 -2.27 -6.32 0.12
C ALA A 5 -0.88 -5.69 -0.07
N LEU A 6 0.10 -6.48 -0.52
CA LEU A 6 1.49 -6.04 -0.74
C LEU A 6 2.19 -5.52 0.53
N PHE A 7 1.72 -5.89 1.72
CA PHE A 7 2.36 -5.48 2.98
C PHE A 7 3.51 -6.42 3.36
N PHE A 8 4.70 -5.85 3.51
CA PHE A 8 5.90 -6.53 4.01
C PHE A 8 6.57 -5.67 5.09
N LYS A 9 7.02 -6.31 6.16
CA LYS A 9 7.67 -5.61 7.28
C LYS A 9 8.97 -4.98 6.81
N VAL A 10 9.11 -3.68 7.04
CA VAL A 10 10.31 -2.90 6.71
C VAL A 10 11.41 -3.12 7.76
N THR A 11 12.67 -3.09 7.33
CA THR A 11 13.84 -3.07 8.22
C THR A 11 13.87 -1.74 9.00
N ALA A 12 14.05 -1.80 10.32
CA ALA A 12 14.06 -0.60 11.17
C ALA A 12 15.17 0.38 10.75
N GLY A 13 14.85 1.67 10.67
CA GLY A 13 15.79 2.73 10.26
C GLY A 13 16.00 2.87 8.74
N GLU A 14 15.57 1.89 7.94
CA GLU A 14 15.83 1.82 6.50
C GLU A 14 14.60 2.17 5.66
N PHE A 15 13.64 2.90 6.23
CA PHE A 15 12.36 3.18 5.54
C PHE A 15 12.55 3.95 4.23
N ASN A 16 13.49 4.90 4.21
CA ASN A 16 13.78 5.74 3.03
C ASN A 16 14.78 5.10 2.06
N THR A 17 15.33 3.94 2.39
CA THR A 17 16.36 3.29 1.56
C THR A 17 15.67 2.55 0.40
N MET A 18 15.87 3.04 -0.83
CA MET A 18 15.29 2.47 -2.05
C MET A 18 16.38 1.95 -3.00
N GLY A 19 16.00 1.09 -3.96
CA GLY A 19 16.88 0.55 -5.00
C GLY A 19 17.33 -0.90 -4.78
N GLY A 20 18.05 -1.45 -5.77
CA GLY A 20 18.39 -2.88 -5.81
C GLY A 20 19.26 -3.37 -4.65
N ASN A 21 20.03 -2.48 -4.02
CA ASN A 21 20.87 -2.76 -2.85
C ASN A 21 20.27 -2.24 -1.53
N SER A 22 18.97 -1.92 -1.50
CA SER A 22 18.33 -1.45 -0.27
C SER A 22 18.43 -2.47 0.86
N SER A 23 18.84 -2.02 2.05
CA SER A 23 18.81 -2.78 3.31
C SER A 23 17.38 -3.04 3.81
N ASN A 24 16.39 -2.41 3.19
CA ASN A 24 14.98 -2.61 3.47
C ASN A 24 14.46 -3.88 2.79
N LEU A 25 14.46 -5.00 3.52
CA LEU A 25 14.02 -6.29 3.02
C LEU A 25 12.55 -6.26 2.55
N GLY A 26 11.68 -5.59 3.32
CA GLY A 26 10.27 -5.43 2.94
C GLY A 26 10.08 -4.58 1.69
N PHE A 27 10.97 -3.64 1.38
CA PHE A 27 10.97 -2.94 0.09
C PHE A 27 11.37 -3.88 -1.05
N ARG A 28 12.44 -4.66 -0.89
CA ARG A 28 12.91 -5.59 -1.94
C ARG A 28 11.86 -6.62 -2.33
N GLU A 29 11.12 -7.17 -1.38
CA GLU A 29 10.03 -8.11 -1.68
C GLU A 29 8.92 -7.47 -2.51
N ARG A 30 8.50 -6.24 -2.17
CA ARG A 30 7.48 -5.50 -2.94
C ARG A 30 7.98 -5.12 -4.34
N GLN A 31 9.23 -4.69 -4.44
CA GLN A 31 9.87 -4.37 -5.71
C GLN A 31 9.94 -5.61 -6.61
N LYS A 32 10.30 -6.77 -6.05
CA LYS A 32 10.37 -8.05 -6.80
C LYS A 32 9.02 -8.46 -7.37
N LEU A 33 7.93 -8.29 -6.61
CA LEU A 33 6.58 -8.62 -7.07
C LEU A 33 6.10 -7.71 -8.21
N SER A 34 6.46 -6.42 -8.16
CA SER A 34 6.09 -5.41 -9.17
C SER A 34 7.15 -5.20 -10.26
N ALA A 35 8.21 -6.02 -10.26
CA ALA A 35 9.29 -5.91 -11.22
C ALA A 35 8.79 -6.09 -12.66
N GLU A 36 9.49 -5.48 -13.61
CA GLU A 36 9.17 -5.57 -15.05
C GLU A 36 7.78 -4.98 -15.39
N SER A 37 7.29 -4.03 -14.58
CA SER A 37 5.98 -3.38 -14.77
C SER A 37 4.81 -4.37 -14.79
N LYS A 38 4.91 -5.46 -14.02
CA LYS A 38 3.81 -6.41 -13.85
C LYS A 38 2.61 -5.72 -13.20
N VAL A 39 1.44 -5.92 -13.79
CA VAL A 39 0.16 -5.51 -13.19
C VAL A 39 -0.07 -6.38 -11.96
N LEU A 40 -0.40 -5.76 -10.83
CA LEU A 40 -0.69 -6.42 -9.57
C LEU A 40 -2.08 -6.06 -9.10
N ASP A 41 -2.92 -7.08 -8.92
CA ASP A 41 -4.22 -6.95 -8.26
C ASP A 41 -4.06 -7.19 -6.77
N LEU A 42 -4.38 -6.17 -5.97
CA LEU A 42 -4.32 -6.23 -4.51
C LEU A 42 -5.70 -6.52 -3.96
N ILE A 43 -5.85 -7.68 -3.33
CA ILE A 43 -7.11 -8.12 -2.71
C ILE A 43 -6.87 -8.29 -1.21
N GLY A 44 -7.56 -7.48 -0.44
CA GLY A 44 -7.46 -7.51 1.01
C GLY A 44 -8.61 -6.80 1.70
N PRO A 45 -8.81 -7.07 3.00
CA PRO A 45 -9.78 -6.35 3.80
C PRO A 45 -9.38 -4.87 3.90
N LEU A 46 -10.37 -3.98 3.88
CA LEU A 46 -10.17 -2.56 4.09
C LEU A 46 -9.85 -2.31 5.58
N HIS A 47 -8.58 -2.07 5.88
CA HIS A 47 -8.14 -1.79 7.24
C HIS A 47 -8.47 -0.33 7.60
N MET A 48 -9.50 -0.14 8.41
CA MET A 48 -9.92 1.17 8.90
C MET A 48 -10.13 1.09 10.40
N ASP A 49 -9.64 2.10 11.12
CA ASP A 49 -9.78 2.18 12.58
C ASP A 49 -11.25 2.12 13.03
N ILE A 50 -12.16 2.69 12.24
CA ILE A 50 -13.61 2.67 12.50
C ILE A 50 -14.23 1.26 12.43
N ALA A 51 -13.61 0.34 11.69
CA ALA A 51 -14.04 -1.05 11.57
C ALA A 51 -13.39 -1.96 12.63
N SER A 52 -12.36 -1.48 13.34
CA SER A 52 -11.62 -2.21 14.37
C SER A 52 -11.82 -1.67 15.79
N GLN A 53 -12.83 -0.84 16.01
CA GLN A 53 -13.19 -0.34 17.34
C GLN A 53 -14.03 -1.36 18.13
N ALA A 54 -13.92 -1.32 19.47
CA ALA A 54 -14.64 -2.22 20.37
C ALA A 54 -16.16 -1.93 20.51
N ARG A 55 -16.66 -0.90 19.81
CA ARG A 55 -18.06 -0.45 19.92
C ARG A 55 -18.75 -0.47 18.58
N LEU A 56 -20.02 -0.86 18.58
CA LEU A 56 -20.86 -0.80 17.40
C LEU A 56 -21.17 0.65 17.03
N LEU A 57 -21.40 0.88 15.74
CA LEU A 57 -21.91 2.16 15.27
C LEU A 57 -23.34 2.36 15.81
N PRO A 58 -23.69 3.58 16.26
CA PRO A 58 -25.04 3.87 16.73
C PRO A 58 -26.09 3.61 15.65
N ASN A 59 -27.25 3.10 16.06
CA ASN A 59 -28.36 2.87 15.15
C ASN A 59 -28.86 4.19 14.54
N GLY A 60 -29.29 4.13 13.27
CA GLY A 60 -29.88 5.28 12.56
C GLY A 60 -28.86 6.29 12.02
N VAL A 61 -27.56 5.98 12.05
CA VAL A 61 -26.51 6.80 11.45
C VAL A 61 -26.19 6.31 10.03
N ASP A 62 -26.17 7.22 9.07
CA ASP A 62 -25.72 6.93 7.71
C ASP A 62 -24.19 6.97 7.63
N VAL A 63 -23.60 5.96 6.96
CA VAL A 63 -22.15 5.78 6.85
C VAL A 63 -21.78 5.68 5.38
N ARG A 64 -21.01 6.66 4.91
CA ARG A 64 -20.52 6.70 3.54
C ARG A 64 -19.01 6.56 3.48
N ILE A 65 -18.54 5.47 2.88
CA ILE A 65 -17.12 5.24 2.60
C ILE A 65 -16.82 5.75 1.18
N ARG A 66 -15.82 6.61 1.05
CA ARG A 66 -15.29 7.06 -0.25
C ARG A 66 -13.84 6.62 -0.36
N LEU A 67 -13.54 5.80 -1.36
CA LEU A 67 -12.18 5.42 -1.69
C LEU A 67 -11.65 6.42 -2.72
N LEU A 68 -10.64 7.19 -2.32
CA LEU A 68 -9.97 8.17 -3.17
C LEU A 68 -8.55 7.68 -3.44
N ARG A 69 -8.09 7.88 -4.67
CA ARG A 69 -6.72 7.53 -5.05
C ARG A 69 -5.74 8.47 -4.35
N ASN A 70 -4.70 7.90 -3.74
CA ASN A 70 -3.57 8.66 -3.23
C ASN A 70 -2.77 9.31 -4.36
N LYS A 71 -1.99 10.35 -4.04
CA LYS A 71 -1.06 10.97 -4.99
C LYS A 71 -0.11 9.90 -5.57
N SER A 72 0.30 10.07 -6.82
CA SER A 72 1.25 9.18 -7.52
C SER A 72 2.48 8.89 -6.68
N ASP A 73 2.99 9.90 -5.99
CA ASP A 73 4.22 9.85 -5.19
C ASP A 73 4.11 8.86 -4.03
N PHE A 74 2.90 8.62 -3.51
CA PHE A 74 2.65 7.63 -2.45
C PHE A 74 2.25 6.25 -2.98
N ALA A 75 1.83 6.17 -4.24
CA ALA A 75 1.38 4.93 -4.87
C ALA A 75 2.50 4.22 -5.64
N LEU A 76 3.59 4.93 -5.98
CA LEU A 76 4.72 4.40 -6.74
C LEU A 76 5.90 4.07 -5.83
N MET A 77 6.55 2.95 -6.12
CA MET A 77 7.80 2.54 -5.47
C MET A 77 9.01 2.92 -6.35
N SER A 78 9.13 4.21 -6.68
CA SER A 78 10.17 4.73 -7.57
C SER A 78 10.89 5.93 -6.95
N ASN A 79 12.20 6.01 -7.17
CA ASN A 79 13.01 7.19 -6.88
C ASN A 79 13.14 8.11 -8.10
N VAL A 80 12.56 7.73 -9.24
CA VAL A 80 12.63 8.48 -10.49
C VAL A 80 11.50 9.52 -10.51
N PRO A 81 11.82 10.81 -10.65
CA PRO A 81 10.78 11.81 -10.91
C PRO A 81 10.10 11.48 -12.25
N ASP A 82 8.78 11.68 -12.33
CA ASP A 82 7.95 11.49 -13.54
C ASP A 82 7.44 10.07 -13.85
N CYS A 83 7.41 9.16 -12.87
CA CYS A 83 6.62 7.94 -13.00
C CYS A 83 5.11 8.23 -12.87
N LYS A 84 4.30 7.71 -13.79
CA LYS A 84 2.82 7.85 -13.79
C LYS A 84 2.15 6.48 -13.77
N ILE A 85 1.19 6.29 -12.87
CA ILE A 85 0.29 5.12 -12.89
C ILE A 85 -0.85 5.41 -13.87
N VAL A 86 -0.87 4.67 -14.97
CA VAL A 86 -2.00 4.56 -15.91
C VAL A 86 -2.87 3.40 -15.44
N ILE A 87 -4.19 3.62 -15.38
CA ILE A 87 -5.17 2.60 -15.06
C ILE A 87 -5.99 2.41 -16.34
N GLU A 88 -6.13 1.17 -16.79
CA GLU A 88 -7.04 0.78 -17.89
C GLU A 88 -8.47 0.63 -17.37
#